data_AF-A0A2V7GH34-F1
#
_entry.id   AF-A0A2V7GH34-F1
#
_cell.length_a   1.000
_cell.length_b   1.000
_cell.length_c   1.000
_cell.angle_alpha   90.00
_cell.angle_beta   90.00
_cell.angle_gamma   90.00
#
_symmetry.space_group_name_H-M   'P 1'
#
loop_
_entity.id
_entity.type
_entity.pdbx_description
1 polymer ?
#
loop_
_entity_poly.entity_id
_entity_poly.type
_entity_poly.pdbx_seq_one_letter_code
_entity_poly.pdbx_strand_id
1 'polypeptide(L)'
;MRFQRPEAGFVRAKDFAEYVIDAFDWLWEEGATTPKMMTVGLHLRTIGRPARTAGLERVLEHVRAKGGAWIARRDGIARHWLRVHGRAAGGKDAG
;
A
#
# COMPACT_ATOMS: atom_id res chain seq x y z
N MET A 1 14.22 3.76 -9.57
CA MET A 1 13.28 2.73 -9.05
C MET A 1 13.48 1.49 -9.88
N ARG A 2 13.65 0.26 -9.33
CA ARG A 2 14.49 -0.73 -10.06
C ARG A 2 15.91 -0.13 -10.12
N PHE A 3 16.42 0.36 -8.97
CA PHE A 3 17.00 1.72 -8.85
C PHE A 3 18.20 2.14 -9.70
N GLN A 4 18.72 1.30 -10.60
CA GLN A 4 19.60 1.72 -11.69
C GLN A 4 19.68 0.75 -12.89
N ARG A 5 19.01 -0.43 -12.91
CA ARG A 5 19.14 -1.41 -14.03
C ARG A 5 17.85 -2.14 -14.41
N PRO A 6 17.66 -2.52 -15.69
CA PRO A 6 16.42 -3.13 -16.16
C PRO A 6 16.21 -4.61 -15.78
N GLU A 7 17.23 -5.42 -15.53
CA GLU A 7 17.06 -6.87 -15.74
C GLU A 7 16.57 -7.71 -14.53
N ALA A 8 16.68 -7.25 -13.29
CA ALA A 8 16.31 -8.10 -12.14
C ALA A 8 15.01 -7.64 -11.47
N GLY A 9 13.88 -8.17 -11.93
CA GLY A 9 12.66 -8.20 -11.10
C GLY A 9 12.85 -9.15 -9.90
N PHE A 10 11.93 -9.15 -8.94
CA PHE A 10 11.95 -10.13 -7.85
C PHE A 10 11.90 -11.55 -8.43
N VAL A 11 12.99 -12.29 -8.21
CA VAL A 11 13.14 -13.67 -8.66
C VAL A 11 12.44 -14.60 -7.68
N ARG A 12 12.58 -14.34 -6.37
CA ARG A 12 12.02 -15.16 -5.30
C ARG A 12 10.84 -14.45 -4.64
N ALA A 13 9.93 -15.24 -4.07
CA ALA A 13 8.83 -14.72 -3.26
C ALA A 13 9.30 -13.92 -2.03
N LYS A 14 10.45 -14.32 -1.45
CA LYS A 14 11.07 -13.66 -0.31
C LYS A 14 11.49 -12.22 -0.65
N ASP A 15 12.17 -12.03 -1.78
CA ASP A 15 12.64 -10.71 -2.20
C ASP A 15 11.47 -9.70 -2.36
N PHE A 16 10.32 -10.16 -2.90
CA PHE A 16 9.10 -9.35 -2.98
C PHE A 16 8.56 -9.01 -1.58
N ALA A 17 8.51 -9.99 -0.68
CA ALA A 17 7.97 -9.78 0.66
C ALA A 17 8.83 -8.79 1.45
N GLU A 18 10.15 -8.98 1.47
CA GLU A 18 11.10 -8.08 2.16
C GLU A 18 10.96 -6.65 1.65
N TYR A 19 10.95 -6.45 0.32
CA TYR A 19 10.80 -5.11 -0.24
C TYR A 19 9.49 -4.41 0.16
N VAL A 20 8.38 -5.15 0.19
CA VAL A 20 7.08 -4.59 0.59
C VAL A 20 7.02 -4.35 2.10
N ILE A 21 7.60 -5.24 2.90
CA ILE A 21 7.66 -5.11 4.36
C ILE A 21 8.53 -3.92 4.76
N ASP A 22 9.72 -3.76 4.18
CA ASP A 22 10.61 -2.62 4.47
C ASP A 22 9.92 -1.29 4.15
N ALA A 23 9.23 -1.21 3.01
CA ALA A 23 8.46 -0.02 2.65
C ALA A 23 7.28 0.22 3.60
N PHE A 24 6.61 -0.84 4.06
CA PHE A 24 5.54 -0.72 5.03
C PHE A 24 6.05 -0.26 6.39
N ASP A 25 7.11 -0.88 6.93
CA ASP A 25 7.67 -0.54 8.24
C ASP A 25 8.18 0.89 8.28
N TRP A 26 8.83 1.35 7.20
CA TRP A 26 9.25 2.75 7.09
C TRP A 26 8.05 3.72 7.15
N LEU A 27 6.99 3.47 6.37
CA LEU A 27 5.78 4.31 6.39
C LEU A 27 5.00 4.19 7.70
N TRP A 28 5.08 3.05 8.36
CA TRP A 28 4.47 2.82 9.67
C TRP A 28 5.17 3.67 10.74
N GLU A 29 6.50 3.72 10.74
CA GLU A 29 7.29 4.58 11.63
C GLU A 29 7.02 6.06 11.37
N GLU A 30 7.05 6.50 10.10
CA GLU A 30 6.65 7.87 9.74
C GLU A 30 5.21 8.19 10.18
N GLY A 31 4.35 7.18 10.20
CA GLY A 31 2.94 7.27 10.57
C GLY A 31 2.69 7.66 12.02
N ALA A 32 3.70 7.58 12.90
CA ALA A 32 3.60 8.10 14.26
C ALA A 32 3.32 9.61 14.30
N THR A 33 3.72 10.34 13.25
CA THR A 33 3.51 11.80 13.13
C THR A 33 2.71 12.18 11.89
N THR A 34 3.01 11.55 10.75
CA THR A 34 2.41 11.92 9.47
C THR A 34 2.06 10.65 8.67
N PRO A 35 0.90 10.03 8.94
CA PRO A 35 0.43 8.84 8.23
C PRO A 35 0.42 9.05 6.71
N LYS A 36 0.90 8.04 5.96
CA LYS A 36 0.91 8.01 4.49
C LYS A 36 0.12 6.80 3.97
N MET A 37 -0.06 6.75 2.65
CA MET A 37 -0.63 5.59 1.97
C MET A 37 0.44 4.79 1.21
N MET A 38 0.24 3.49 1.12
CA MET A 38 1.04 2.58 0.29
C MET A 38 0.14 1.90 -0.75
N THR A 39 0.68 1.63 -1.94
CA THR A 39 0.04 0.79 -2.96
C THR A 39 0.89 -0.45 -3.20
N VAL A 40 0.27 -1.63 -3.17
CA VAL A 40 0.89 -2.88 -3.61
C VAL A 40 0.22 -3.32 -4.91
N GLY A 41 0.97 -3.32 -6.01
CA GLY A 41 0.48 -3.73 -7.33
C GLY A 41 0.55 -5.25 -7.52
N LEU A 42 -0.58 -5.89 -7.77
CA LEU A 42 -0.70 -7.34 -7.93
C LEU A 42 -1.25 -7.70 -9.31
N HIS A 43 -0.75 -8.80 -9.89
CA HIS A 43 -1.25 -9.36 -11.15
C HIS A 43 -1.47 -10.87 -10.99
N LEU A 44 -2.66 -11.37 -11.28
CA LEU A 44 -3.03 -12.78 -11.07
C LEU A 44 -2.06 -13.76 -11.76
N ARG A 45 -1.70 -13.48 -13.02
CA ARG A 45 -0.75 -14.30 -13.80
C ARG A 45 0.66 -14.39 -13.21
N THR A 46 1.00 -13.50 -12.27
CA THR A 46 2.30 -13.41 -11.62
C THR A 46 2.22 -13.87 -10.17
N ILE A 47 1.48 -13.16 -9.31
CA ILE A 47 1.46 -13.43 -7.86
C ILE A 47 0.70 -14.72 -7.50
N GLY A 48 -0.24 -15.14 -8.35
CA GLY A 48 -1.02 -16.36 -8.15
C GLY A 48 -0.24 -17.65 -8.41
N ARG A 49 1.00 -17.57 -8.92
CA ARG A 49 1.84 -18.76 -9.10
C ARG A 49 2.23 -19.33 -7.73
N PRO A 50 2.20 -20.66 -7.52
CA PRO A 50 2.54 -21.27 -6.23
C PRO A 50 3.90 -20.83 -5.67
N ALA A 51 4.90 -20.70 -6.53
CA ALA A 51 6.24 -20.24 -6.15
C ALA A 51 6.33 -18.75 -5.76
N ARG A 52 5.26 -17.96 -5.93
CA ARG A 52 5.21 -16.51 -5.65
C ARG A 52 4.19 -16.14 -4.58
N THR A 53 3.10 -16.89 -4.44
CA THR A 53 1.99 -16.56 -3.51
C THR A 53 2.42 -16.49 -2.05
N ALA A 54 3.38 -17.32 -1.62
CA ALA A 54 3.92 -17.27 -0.26
C ALA A 54 4.56 -15.91 0.11
N GLY A 55 4.97 -15.11 -0.89
CA GLY A 55 5.46 -13.76 -0.65
C GLY A 55 4.34 -12.80 -0.26
N LEU A 56 3.17 -12.92 -0.89
CA LEU A 56 2.00 -12.12 -0.55
C LEU A 56 1.44 -12.51 0.83
N GLU A 57 1.41 -13.80 1.14
CA GLU A 57 1.01 -14.30 2.46
C GLU A 57 1.86 -13.66 3.58
N ARG A 58 3.19 -13.71 3.45
CA ARG A 58 4.11 -13.10 4.42
C ARG A 58 3.89 -11.60 4.62
N VAL A 59 3.63 -10.86 3.53
CA VAL A 59 3.31 -9.43 3.61
C VAL A 59 2.04 -9.22 4.43
N LEU A 60 0.98 -9.98 4.15
CA LEU A 60 -0.30 -9.85 4.86
C LEU A 60 -0.18 -10.23 6.33
N GLU A 61 0.60 -11.27 6.64
CA GLU A 61 0.89 -11.67 8.02
C GLU A 61 1.65 -10.58 8.78
N HIS A 62 2.69 -10.00 8.18
CA HIS A 62 3.46 -8.91 8.79
C HIS A 62 2.61 -7.68 9.07
N VAL A 63 1.85 -7.20 8.07
CA VAL A 63 0.97 -6.03 8.21
C VAL A 63 -0.09 -6.27 9.29
N ARG A 64 -0.66 -7.48 9.35
CA ARG A 64 -1.63 -7.86 10.38
C ARG A 64 -1.00 -7.89 11.77
N ALA A 65 0.21 -8.45 11.90
CA ALA A 65 0.91 -8.57 13.17
C ALA A 65 1.38 -7.21 13.71
N LYS A 66 1.89 -6.33 12.84
CA LYS A 66 2.33 -4.98 13.21
C LYS A 66 1.14 -4.10 13.65
N GLY A 67 -0.03 -4.27 13.02
CA GLY A 67 -1.23 -3.52 13.36
C GLY A 67 -1.19 -2.04 12.97
N GLY A 68 -2.26 -1.29 13.26
CA GLY A 68 -2.37 0.15 12.98
C GLY A 68 -2.61 0.52 11.50
N ALA A 69 -2.51 -0.43 10.57
CA ALA A 69 -2.74 -0.19 9.15
C ALA A 69 -4.22 -0.27 8.77
N TRP A 70 -4.69 0.69 7.97
CA TRP A 70 -5.99 0.62 7.30
C TRP A 70 -5.86 -0.10 5.95
N ILE A 71 -6.26 -1.37 5.89
CA ILE A 71 -6.37 -2.11 4.62
C ILE A 71 -7.63 -1.63 3.89
N ALA A 72 -7.43 -0.75 2.90
CA ALA A 72 -8.50 0.00 2.27
C ALA A 72 -8.67 -0.35 0.79
N ARG A 73 -9.93 -0.36 0.34
CA ARG A 73 -10.22 -0.17 -1.09
C ARG A 73 -9.93 1.28 -1.49
N ARG A 74 -9.53 1.51 -2.74
CA ARG A 74 -9.19 2.85 -3.26
C ARG A 74 -10.35 3.84 -3.16
N ASP A 75 -11.57 3.39 -3.40
CA ASP A 75 -12.79 4.20 -3.26
C ASP A 75 -13.05 4.60 -1.79
N GLY A 76 -12.66 3.74 -0.84
CA GLY A 76 -12.68 4.05 0.58
C GLY A 76 -11.74 5.21 0.93
N ILE A 77 -10.50 5.17 0.42
CA ILE A 77 -9.52 6.25 0.59
C ILE A 77 -10.06 7.56 -0.01
N ALA A 78 -10.62 7.51 -1.23
CA ALA A 78 -11.20 8.68 -1.88
C ALA A 78 -12.33 9.30 -1.05
N ARG A 79 -13.26 8.49 -0.53
CA ARG A 79 -14.34 8.97 0.37
C ARG A 79 -13.80 9.56 1.66
N HIS A 80 -12.78 8.94 2.26
CA HIS A 80 -12.13 9.49 3.45
C HIS A 80 -11.53 10.86 3.15
N TRP A 81 -10.82 10.98 2.03
CA TRP A 81 -10.19 12.24 1.61
C TRP A 81 -11.21 13.36 1.41
N LEU A 82 -12.30 13.09 0.69
CA LEU A 82 -13.37 14.07 0.49
C LEU A 82 -14.04 14.48 1.81
N ARG A 83 -14.21 13.56 2.74
CA ARG A 83 -14.83 13.85 4.05
C ARG A 83 -13.93 14.68 4.96
N VAL A 84 -12.63 14.43 4.97
CA VAL A 84 -11.67 15.06 5.90
C VAL A 84 -11.03 16.32 5.32
N HIS A 85 -10.79 16.32 4.00
CA HIS A 85 -10.08 17.38 3.29
C HIS A 85 -10.88 18.02 2.15
N GLY A 86 -12.08 17.52 1.84
CA GLY A 86 -12.96 18.18 0.89
C GLY A 86 -13.38 19.55 1.43
N ARG A 87 -13.33 20.57 0.57
CA ARG A 87 -13.90 21.87 0.91
C ARG A 87 -15.41 21.70 1.12
N ALA A 88 -15.96 22.32 2.16
CA ALA A 88 -17.39 22.60 2.19
C ALA A 88 -17.72 23.30 0.86
N ALA A 89 -18.70 22.80 0.13
CA ALA A 89 -19.14 23.41 -1.11
C ALA A 89 -19.44 24.89 -0.82
N GLY A 90 -18.58 25.78 -1.28
CA GLY A 90 -18.75 27.21 -1.12
C GLY A 90 -20.05 27.62 -1.79
N GLY A 91 -20.88 28.34 -1.04
CA GLY A 91 -22.20 28.79 -1.43
C GLY A 91 -22.19 29.48 -2.79
N LYS A 92 -22.90 28.88 -3.73
CA LYS A 92 -23.69 29.61 -4.70
C LYS A 92 -25.11 29.33 -4.28
N ASP A 93 -25.77 30.33 -3.72
CA ASP A 93 -27.23 30.54 -3.64
C ASP A 93 -27.50 31.62 -2.58
N ALA A 94 -27.13 32.85 -2.92
CA ALA A 94 -27.66 34.07 -2.33
C ALA A 94 -27.89 35.04 -3.49
N GLY A 95 -28.99 34.80 -4.19
CA GLY A 95 -29.60 35.67 -5.19
C GLY A 95 -31.09 35.73 -4.89
#